data_AF-A0A952E0H7-F1
#
_entry.id   AF-A0A952E0H7-F1
#
_cell.length_a   1.000
_cell.length_b   1.000
_cell.length_c   1.000
_cell.angle_alpha   90.00
_cell.angle_beta   90.00
_cell.angle_gamma   90.00
#
_symmetry.space_group_name_H-M   'P 1'
#
loop_
_entity.id
_entity.type
_entity.pdbx_description
1 polymer ?
#
loop_
_entity_poly.entity_id
_entity_poly.type
_entity_poly.pdbx_seq_one_letter_code
_entity_poly.pdbx_strand_id
1 'polypeptide(L)' 'MLVKRLLLAAISLAVGFGLTVLITMLIGTSPAEYGPIYTFFTALSLAIVCGIWLDKFMGTNLLPK' A
#
# COMPACT_ATOMS: atom_id res chain seq x y z
N MET A 1 14.94 -11.47 10.15
CA MET A 1 14.83 -10.46 9.07
C MET A 1 13.70 -10.74 8.10
N LEU A 2 13.55 -11.97 7.58
CA LEU A 2 12.46 -12.35 6.66
C LEU A 2 11.06 -12.01 7.21
N VAL A 3 10.75 -12.42 8.44
CA VAL A 3 9.43 -12.20 9.08
C VAL A 3 9.06 -10.71 9.12
N LYS A 4 10.00 -9.83 9.49
CA LYS A 4 9.74 -8.38 9.52
C LYS A 4 9.45 -7.83 8.12
N ARG A 5 10.14 -8.34 7.09
CA ARG A 5 9.93 -7.92 5.69
C ARG A 5 8.57 -8.39 5.17
N LEU A 6 8.15 -9.61 5.51
CA LEU A 6 6.83 -10.13 5.18
C LEU A 6 5.72 -9.31 5.87
N LEU A 7 5.90 -8.99 7.16
CA LEU A 7 4.97 -8.12 7.89
C LEU A 7 4.88 -6.73 7.27
N LEU A 8 6.02 -6.12 6.93
CA LEU A 8 6.05 -4.83 6.24
C LEU A 8 5.27 -4.90 4.92
N ALA A 9 5.53 -5.91 4.09
CA ALA A 9 4.84 -6.09 2.82
C ALA A 9 3.32 -6.24 3.01
N ALA A 10 2.89 -7.08 3.95
CA ALA A 10 1.48 -7.30 4.24
C ALA A 10 0.77 -6.03 4.73
N ILE A 11 1.38 -5.30 5.67
CA ILE A 11 0.83 -4.04 6.20
C ILE A 11 0.76 -3.00 5.08
N SER A 12 1.80 -2.88 4.28
CA SER A 12 1.89 -1.90 3.19
C SER A 12 0.80 -2.14 2.14
N LEU A 13 0.59 -3.39 1.73
CA LEU A 13 -0.47 -3.76 0.79
C LEU A 13 -1.87 -3.53 1.36
N ALA A 14 -2.10 -3.88 2.64
CA ALA A 14 -3.38 -3.66 3.29
C ALA A 14 -3.71 -2.16 3.40
N VAL A 15 -2.73 -1.33 3.77
CA VAL A 15 -2.89 0.13 3.83
C VAL A 15 -3.11 0.71 2.43
N GLY A 16 -2.32 0.30 1.43
CA GLY A 16 -2.46 0.76 0.06
C GLY A 16 -3.85 0.47 -0.52
N PHE A 17 -4.35 -0.75 -0.35
CA PHE A 17 -5.69 -1.11 -0.79
C PHE A 17 -6.78 -0.38 0.01
N GLY A 18 -6.67 -0.33 1.33
CA GLY A 18 -7.65 0.35 2.19
C GLY A 18 -7.77 1.84 1.88
N LEU A 19 -6.65 2.51 1.60
CA LEU A 19 -6.64 3.91 1.18
C LEU A 19 -7.26 4.10 -0.20
N THR A 20 -7.01 3.20 -1.16
CA THR A 20 -7.68 3.25 -2.47
C THR A 20 -9.19 3.12 -2.33
N VAL A 21 -9.68 2.20 -1.49
CA VAL A 21 -11.11 2.08 -1.19
C VAL A 21 -11.64 3.37 -0.58
N LEU A 22 -10.95 3.93 0.42
CA LEU A 22 -11.36 5.19 1.04
C LEU A 22 -11.41 6.35 0.03
N ILE A 23 -10.40 6.49 -0.82
CA ILE A 23 -10.33 7.53 -1.85
C ILE A 23 -11.50 7.39 -2.83
N THR A 24 -11.78 6.18 -3.32
CA THR A 24 -12.91 5.93 -4.24
C THR A 24 -14.25 6.29 -3.58
N MET A 25 -14.45 5.94 -2.31
CA MET A 25 -15.64 6.37 -1.56
C MET A 25 -15.74 7.90 -1.43
N LEU A 26 -14.62 8.57 -1.14
CA LEU A 26 -14.59 10.03 -0.96
C LEU A 26 -14.87 10.82 -2.25
N ILE A 27 -14.53 10.26 -3.41
CA ILE A 27 -14.83 10.89 -4.72
C ILE A 27 -16.20 10.46 -5.28
N GLY A 28 -17.00 9.74 -4.50
CA GLY A 28 -18.35 9.32 -4.89
C GLY A 28 -18.38 8.21 -5.93
N THR A 29 -17.39 7.32 -5.95
CA THR A 29 -17.36 6.13 -6.82
C THR A 29 -17.10 4.86 -6.00
N SER A 30 -16.92 3.73 -6.67
CA SER A 30 -16.54 2.45 -6.06
C SER A 30 -15.28 1.88 -6.73
N PRO A 31 -14.55 0.93 -6.09
CA PRO A 31 -13.44 0.24 -6.74
C PRO A 31 -13.83 -0.46 -8.05
N ALA A 32 -15.09 -0.91 -8.17
CA ALA A 32 -15.60 -1.55 -9.38
C ALA A 32 -15.76 -0.54 -10.53
N GLU A 33 -16.30 0.64 -10.25
CA GLU A 33 -16.47 1.74 -11.22
C GLU A 33 -15.16 2.45 -11.55
N TYR A 34 -14.29 2.63 -10.55
CA TYR A 34 -12.95 3.18 -10.71
C TYR A 34 -12.09 2.31 -11.64
N GLY A 35 -12.42 1.02 -11.71
CA GLY A 35 -11.84 0.06 -12.63
C GLY A 35 -10.69 -0.72 -11.99
N PRO A 36 -10.53 -2.02 -12.34
CA PRO A 36 -9.58 -2.91 -11.69
C PRO A 36 -8.12 -2.49 -11.94
N ILE A 37 -7.80 -1.99 -13.14
CA ILE A 37 -6.46 -1.53 -13.50
C ILE A 37 -6.07 -0.30 -12.67
N TYR A 38 -6.95 0.71 -12.61
CA TYR A 38 -6.71 1.91 -11.81
C TYR A 38 -6.64 1.58 -10.32
N THR A 39 -7.55 0.74 -9.82
CA THR A 39 -7.54 0.28 -8.43
C THR A 39 -6.21 -0.40 -8.08
N PHE A 40 -5.74 -1.29 -8.94
CA PHE A 40 -4.47 -2.00 -8.73
C PHE A 40 -3.28 -1.04 -8.70
N PHE A 41 -3.13 -0.16 -9.68
CA PHE A 41 -1.99 0.76 -9.74
C PHE A 41 -2.02 1.79 -8.61
N THR A 42 -3.19 2.36 -8.29
CA THR A 42 -3.34 3.29 -7.16
C THR A 42 -3.01 2.61 -5.84
N ALA A 43 -3.56 1.42 -5.58
CA ALA A 43 -3.26 0.66 -4.36
C ALA A 43 -1.79 0.28 -4.26
N LEU A 44 -1.17 -0.14 -5.37
CA LEU A 44 0.25 -0.50 -5.41
C LEU A 44 1.15 0.71 -5.15
N SER A 45 0.87 1.86 -5.76
CA SER A 45 1.63 3.09 -5.51
C SER A 45 1.54 3.52 -4.05
N LEU A 46 0.35 3.49 -3.44
CA LEU A 46 0.16 3.81 -2.03
C LEU A 46 0.85 2.79 -1.12
N ALA A 47 0.79 1.50 -1.46
CA ALA A 47 1.48 0.45 -0.73
C ALA A 47 3.01 0.65 -0.77
N ILE A 48 3.58 1.00 -1.92
CA ILE A 48 5.03 1.26 -2.03
C ILE A 48 5.44 2.45 -1.16
N VAL A 49 4.69 3.56 -1.21
CA VAL A 49 4.97 4.73 -0.35
C VAL A 49 4.89 4.36 1.13
N CYS A 50 3.86 3.61 1.53
CA CYS A 50 3.71 3.11 2.90
C CYS A 50 4.88 2.19 3.29
N GLY A 51 5.30 1.28 2.42
CA GLY A 51 6.41 0.37 2.64
C GLY A 51 7.75 1.07 2.80
N ILE A 52 8.03 2.09 1.98
CA ILE A 52 9.22 2.94 2.11
C ILE A 52 9.23 3.64 3.47
N TRP A 53 8.09 4.20 3.87
CA TRP A 53 7.97 4.89 5.16
C TRP A 53 8.11 3.92 6.34
N LEU A 54 7.46 2.75 6.29
CA LEU A 54 7.54 1.72 7.33
C LEU A 54 8.92 1.09 7.45
N ASP A 55 9.67 0.95 6.35
CA ASP A 55 11.03 0.38 6.35
C ASP A 55 11.95 1.15 7.33
N LYS A 56 11.78 2.48 7.38
CA LYS A 56 12.49 3.37 8.30
C LYS A 56 12.27 3.02 9.77
N PHE A 57 11.05 2.64 10.15
CA PHE A 57 10.69 2.36 11.56
C PHE A 57 10.86 0.89 11.93
N MET A 58 10.61 -0.03 10.99
CA MET A 58 10.68 -1.47 11.24
C MET A 58 12.11 -2.02 11.19
N GLY A 59 13.08 -1.23 10.69
CA GLY A 59 14.48 -1.60 10.60
C GLY A 59 14.69 -2.82 9.70
N THR A 60 13.88 -2.94 8.66
CA THR A 60 13.87 -4.07 7.73
C THR A 60 15.04 -4.04 6.73
N ASN A 61 15.70 -2.87 6.59
CA ASN A 61 16.81 -2.62 5.67
C ASN A 61 16.45 -3.13 4.26
N LEU A 62 15.26 -2.77 3.80
CA LEU A 62 14.74 -3.13 2.49
C LEU A 62 15.27 -2.12 1.45
N LEU A 63 15.36 -0.85 1.84
CA LEU A 63 16.06 0.18 1.11
C LEU A 63 17.55 0.25 1.52
N PRO A 64 18.45 0.60 0.59
CA PRO A 64 19.83 0.96 0.93
C PRO A 64 19.87 2.23 1.78
N LYS A 65 20.95 2.38 2.56
CA LYS A 65 21.18 3.54 3.44
C LYS A 65 21.71 4.75 2.66
#